data_AF-A0A2J7V4Y2-F1
#
_entry.id   AF-A0A2J7V4Y2-F1
#
_cell.length_a   1.000
_cell.length_b   1.000
_cell.length_c   1.000
_cell.angle_alpha   90.00
_cell.angle_beta   90.00
_cell.angle_gamma   90.00
#
_symmetry.space_group_name_H-M   'P 1'
#
loop_
_entity.id
_entity.type
_entity.pdbx_description
1 polymer ?
#
loop_
_entity_poly.entity_id
_entity_poly.type
_entity_poly.pdbx_seq_one_letter_code
_entity_poly.pdbx_strand_id
1 'polypeptide(L)'
;MSITLDGYAASHRTVRELPAQNPRWKDTRLRSSKYLNNMIEQDHRGVKSRINPMLGFKVFDRAAVTIAGVELLHRVRKGQFNLGRLLVRGQAAPAIWHAVLSA
;
A
#
# COMPACT_ATOMS: atom_id res chain seq x y z
N MET A 1 -9.00 -21.43 14.57
CA MET A 1 -8.27 -20.43 13.73
C MET A 1 -9.23 -19.90 12.68
N SER A 2 -9.16 -18.62 12.29
CA SER A 2 -10.00 -18.08 11.21
C SER A 2 -9.14 -17.43 10.14
N ILE A 3 -9.39 -17.77 8.87
CA ILE A 3 -8.67 -17.23 7.71
C ILE A 3 -9.65 -16.39 6.90
N THR A 4 -9.26 -15.15 6.61
CA THR A 4 -10.00 -14.27 5.71
C THR A 4 -9.46 -14.46 4.30
N LEU A 5 -10.33 -14.72 3.33
CA LEU A 5 -9.94 -14.85 1.93
C LEU A 5 -10.22 -13.59 1.13
N ASP A 6 -9.32 -13.31 0.20
CA ASP A 6 -9.55 -12.37 -0.88
C ASP A 6 -10.60 -12.92 -1.86
N GLY A 7 -11.06 -12.10 -2.80
CA GLY A 7 -12.05 -12.52 -3.80
C GLY A 7 -11.46 -13.42 -4.90
N TYR A 8 -10.20 -13.87 -4.75
CA TYR A 8 -9.45 -14.53 -5.79
C TYR A 8 -9.77 -16.02 -5.85
N ALA A 9 -10.11 -16.52 -7.04
CA ALA A 9 -10.57 -17.89 -7.23
C ALA A 9 -9.51 -18.94 -6.83
N ALA A 10 -8.22 -18.64 -6.99
CA ALA A 10 -7.16 -19.56 -6.60
C ALA A 10 -7.11 -19.76 -5.07
N SER A 11 -7.27 -18.69 -4.29
CA SER A 11 -7.30 -18.75 -2.83
C SER A 11 -8.41 -19.67 -2.31
N HIS A 12 -9.59 -19.60 -2.95
CA HIS A 12 -10.71 -20.49 -2.65
C HIS A 12 -10.44 -21.96 -3.03
N ARG A 13 -9.73 -22.22 -4.13
CA ARG A 13 -9.30 -23.59 -4.50
C ARG A 13 -8.32 -24.14 -3.48
N THR A 14 -7.27 -23.39 -3.14
CA THR A 14 -6.25 -23.79 -2.17
C THR A 14 -6.86 -24.16 -0.82
N VAL A 15 -7.83 -23.38 -0.34
CA VAL A 15 -8.51 -23.68 0.93
C VAL A 15 -9.36 -24.94 0.89
N ARG A 16 -9.95 -25.28 -0.26
CA ARG A 16 -10.70 -26.54 -0.38
C ARG A 16 -9.78 -27.76 -0.34
N GLU A 17 -8.55 -27.61 -0.81
CA GLU A 17 -7.56 -28.69 -0.91
C GLU A 17 -6.70 -28.82 0.36
N LEU A 18 -6.55 -27.74 1.13
CA LEU A 18 -5.78 -27.67 2.39
C LEU A 18 -6.13 -28.76 3.43
N PRO A 19 -7.41 -29.10 3.67
CA PRO A 19 -7.78 -30.16 4.61
C PRO A 19 -7.30 -31.56 4.19
N ALA A 20 -7.09 -31.80 2.89
CA ALA A 20 -6.54 -33.06 2.39
C ALA A 20 -5.02 -33.17 2.63
N GLN A 21 -4.33 -32.03 2.69
CA GLN A 21 -2.88 -31.98 2.95
C GLN A 21 -2.56 -32.00 4.44
N ASN A 22 -3.40 -31.39 5.28
CA ASN A 22 -3.23 -31.43 6.73
C ASN A 22 -4.59 -31.32 7.47
N PRO A 23 -4.97 -32.33 8.28
CA PRO A 23 -6.26 -32.35 9.00
C PRO A 23 -6.47 -31.17 9.94
N ARG A 24 -5.41 -30.52 10.41
CA ARG A 24 -5.47 -29.35 11.31
C ARG A 24 -6.26 -28.17 10.70
N TRP A 25 -6.42 -28.15 9.38
CA TRP A 25 -7.16 -27.10 8.67
C TRP A 25 -8.67 -27.37 8.57
N LYS A 26 -9.18 -28.56 8.92
CA LYS A 26 -10.62 -28.89 8.89
C LYS A 26 -11.47 -27.94 9.73
N ASP A 27 -10.95 -27.53 10.88
CA ASP A 27 -11.69 -26.70 11.85
C ASP A 27 -11.42 -25.20 11.67
N THR A 28 -10.80 -24.82 10.54
CA THR A 28 -10.49 -23.41 10.27
C THR A 28 -11.70 -22.70 9.68
N ARG A 29 -12.18 -21.67 10.39
CA ARG A 29 -13.33 -20.89 9.94
C ARG A 29 -12.92 -19.95 8.81
N LEU A 30 -13.46 -20.18 7.63
CA LEU A 30 -13.25 -19.31 6.48
C LEU A 30 -14.18 -18.10 6.52
N ARG A 31 -13.65 -16.91 6.24
CA ARG A 31 -14.45 -15.70 6.07
C ARG A 31 -14.10 -15.05 4.73
N SER A 32 -15.07 -14.94 3.83
CA SER A 32 -14.95 -14.08 2.65
C SER A 32 -15.76 -12.82 2.90
N SER A 33 -15.09 -11.72 3.29
CA SER A 33 -15.76 -10.43 3.44
C SER A 33 -15.46 -9.57 2.22
N LYS A 34 -16.44 -9.50 1.32
CA LYS A 34 -16.39 -8.60 0.15
C LYS A 34 -16.10 -7.15 0.55
N TYR A 35 -16.64 -6.72 1.68
CA TYR A 35 -16.45 -5.38 2.22
C TYR A 35 -15.00 -5.11 2.63
N LEU A 36 -14.38 -6.01 3.40
CA LEU A 36 -12.98 -5.86 3.81
C LEU A 36 -12.04 -5.94 2.60
N ASN A 37 -12.34 -6.84 1.64
CA ASN A 37 -11.59 -6.93 0.39
C ASN A 37 -11.72 -5.65 -0.43
N ASN A 38 -12.90 -5.04 -0.52
CA ASN A 38 -13.08 -3.79 -1.23
C ASN A 38 -12.33 -2.62 -0.57
N MET A 39 -12.22 -2.62 0.76
CA MET A 39 -11.49 -1.57 1.49
C MET A 39 -9.98 -1.65 1.26
N ILE A 40 -9.39 -2.85 1.36
CA ILE A 40 -7.99 -3.09 0.96
C ILE A 40 -7.83 -2.79 -0.54
N GLU A 41 -8.79 -3.30 -1.31
CA GLU A 41 -9.20 -3.02 -2.70
C GLU A 41 -8.93 -1.58 -3.17
N GLN A 42 -9.35 -0.68 -2.30
CA GLN A 42 -9.42 0.74 -2.55
C GLN A 42 -8.17 1.46 -2.05
N ASP A 43 -7.55 0.98 -0.97
CA ASP A 43 -6.35 1.57 -0.39
C ASP A 43 -5.17 1.52 -1.38
N HIS A 44 -4.92 0.35 -1.98
CA HIS A 44 -3.84 0.17 -2.94
C HIS A 44 -4.14 0.69 -4.37
N ARG A 45 -5.36 1.17 -4.68
CA ARG A 45 -5.71 1.67 -6.04
C ARG A 45 -4.82 2.82 -6.49
N GLY A 46 -4.46 3.72 -5.57
CA GLY A 46 -3.59 4.86 -5.87
C GLY A 46 -2.20 4.40 -6.31
N VAL A 47 -1.65 3.40 -5.61
CA VAL A 47 -0.35 2.81 -5.91
C VAL A 47 -0.40 2.04 -7.22
N LYS A 48 -1.40 1.16 -7.41
CA LYS A 48 -1.61 0.42 -8.67
C LYS A 48 -1.77 1.34 -9.88
N SER A 49 -2.53 2.43 -9.76
CA SER A 49 -2.72 3.39 -10.86
C SER A 49 -1.41 4.03 -11.32
N ARG A 50 -0.44 4.24 -10.42
CA ARG A 50 0.87 4.80 -10.76
C ARG A 50 1.80 3.75 -11.37
N ILE A 51 1.69 2.50 -10.93
CA ILE A 51 2.58 1.40 -11.35
C ILE A 51 2.11 0.73 -12.64
N ASN A 52 0.80 0.60 -12.88
CA ASN A 52 0.23 -0.04 -14.06
C ASN A 52 0.76 0.46 -15.42
N PRO A 53 1.04 1.76 -15.64
CA PRO A 53 1.65 2.21 -16.89
C PRO A 53 3.16 1.90 -17.00
N MET A 54 3.79 1.38 -15.95
CA MET A 54 5.20 0.98 -15.96
C MET A 54 5.34 -0.47 -16.42
N LEU A 55 6.49 -0.83 -17.01
CA LEU A 55 6.85 -2.21 -17.41
C LEU A 55 7.11 -3.16 -16.22
N GLY A 56 6.55 -2.86 -15.05
CA GLY A 56 6.82 -3.54 -13.78
C GLY A 56 8.20 -3.22 -13.19
N PHE A 57 8.41 -3.69 -11.97
CA PHE A 57 9.69 -3.55 -11.29
C PHE A 57 10.59 -4.76 -11.56
N LYS A 58 11.81 -4.50 -12.02
CA LYS A 58 12.81 -5.56 -12.27
C LYS A 58 13.56 -6.01 -11.02
N VAL A 59 13.59 -5.17 -9.98
CA VAL A 59 14.36 -5.39 -8.74
C VAL A 59 13.54 -4.92 -7.54
N PHE A 60 13.49 -5.73 -6.48
CA PHE A 60 12.71 -5.45 -5.28
C PHE A 60 13.10 -4.15 -4.58
N ASP A 61 14.40 -3.89 -4.41
CA ASP A 61 14.86 -2.65 -3.75
C ASP A 61 14.38 -1.40 -4.48
N ARG A 62 14.41 -1.43 -5.82
CA ARG A 62 13.90 -0.33 -6.66
C ARG A 62 12.38 -0.20 -6.58
N ALA A 63 11.67 -1.33 -6.47
CA ALA A 63 10.23 -1.32 -6.25
C ALA A 63 9.89 -0.64 -4.92
N ALA A 64 10.60 -1.00 -3.85
CA ALA A 64 10.39 -0.45 -2.51
C ALA A 64 10.60 1.06 -2.48
N VAL A 65 11.70 1.56 -3.05
CA VAL A 65 11.97 3.01 -3.16
C VAL A 65 10.88 3.73 -3.95
N THR A 66 10.44 3.14 -5.08
CA THR A 66 9.40 3.75 -5.93
C THR A 66 8.05 3.82 -5.22
N ILE A 67 7.64 2.73 -4.57
CA ILE A 67 6.39 2.67 -3.80
C ILE A 67 6.43 3.68 -2.64
N ALA A 68 7.54 3.74 -1.90
CA ALA A 68 7.72 4.71 -0.82
C ALA A 68 7.60 6.16 -1.31
N GLY A 69 8.13 6.48 -2.49
CA GLY A 69 7.97 7.80 -3.12
C GLY A 69 6.52 8.11 -3.48
N VAL A 70 5.77 7.15 -4.02
CA VAL A 70 4.34 7.30 -4.32
C VAL A 70 3.53 7.54 -3.04
N GLU A 71 3.80 6.79 -1.98
CA GLU A 71 3.17 6.97 -0.67
C GLU A 71 3.52 8.32 -0.03
N LEU A 72 4.78 8.75 -0.13
CA LEU A 72 5.23 10.07 0.33
C LEU A 72 4.43 11.19 -0.34
N LEU A 73 4.34 11.17 -1.68
CA LEU A 73 3.59 12.18 -2.42
C LEU A 73 2.11 12.19 -2.02
N HIS A 74 1.52 11.02 -1.79
CA HIS A 74 0.13 10.90 -1.33
C HIS A 74 -0.07 11.51 0.06
N ARG A 75 0.85 11.25 1.00
CA ARG A 75 0.84 11.85 2.34
C ARG A 75 1.00 13.38 2.30
N VAL A 76 1.85 13.89 1.41
CA VAL A 76 2.00 15.34 1.17
C VAL A 76 0.71 15.94 0.64
N ARG A 77 0.11 15.33 -0.40
CA ARG A 77 -1.16 15.78 -0.98
C ARG A 77 -2.31 15.79 0.04
N LYS A 78 -2.34 14.84 0.97
CA LYS A 78 -3.33 14.78 2.05
C LYS A 78 -3.05 15.76 3.20
N GLY A 79 -1.94 16.49 3.18
CA GLY A 79 -1.54 17.37 4.28
C GLY A 79 -1.23 16.62 5.58
N GLN A 80 -0.85 15.34 5.49
CA GLN A 80 -0.55 14.51 6.66
C GLN A 80 0.80 14.83 7.32
N PHE A 81 1.55 15.75 6.73
CA PHE A 81 2.74 16.33 7.34
C PHE A 81 2.36 17.62 8.04
N ASN A 82 2.76 17.76 9.30
CA ASN A 82 2.67 19.03 10.02
C ASN A 82 3.78 19.98 9.54
N LEU A 83 3.69 20.41 8.27
CA LEU A 83 4.62 21.33 7.63
C LEU A 83 4.46 22.77 8.16
N GLY A 84 3.42 23.05 8.96
CA GLY A 84 3.21 24.36 9.57
C GLY A 84 4.34 24.83 10.49
N ARG A 85 5.21 23.92 10.95
CA ARG A 85 6.41 24.25 11.73
C ARG A 85 7.67 24.48 10.86
N LEU A 86 7.69 23.92 9.65
CA LEU A 86 8.76 24.08 8.64
C LEU A 86 8.55 25.32 7.78
N LEU A 87 7.29 25.64 7.50
CA LEU A 87 6.88 26.94 6.96
C LEU A 87 6.96 27.97 8.09
N VAL A 88 8.16 28.47 8.36
CA VAL A 88 8.35 29.66 9.19
C VAL A 88 7.40 30.73 8.66
N ARG A 89 6.42 31.14 9.48
CA ARG A 89 5.44 32.17 9.12
C ARG A 89 6.20 33.37 8.55
N GLY A 90 6.07 33.60 7.24
CA GLY A 90 6.69 34.74 6.55
C GLY A 90 7.79 34.41 5.54
N GLN A 91 8.25 33.15 5.41
CA GLN A 91 9.20 32.79 4.35
C GLN A 91 8.52 32.11 3.16
N ALA A 92 8.70 32.68 1.97
CA ALA A 92 8.23 32.09 0.73
C ALA A 92 8.96 30.77 0.47
N ALA A 93 8.24 29.74 -0.01
CA ALA A 93 8.80 28.43 -0.35
C ALA A 93 10.13 28.46 -1.14
N PRO A 94 10.37 29.42 -2.07
CA PRO A 94 11.67 29.55 -2.75
C PRO A 94 12.84 29.86 -1.81
N ALA A 95 12.63 30.69 -0.78
CA ALA A 95 13.70 31.08 0.16
C ALA A 95 14.18 29.89 0.99
N ILE A 96 13.25 29.02 1.40
CA ILE A 96 13.56 27.77 2.11
C ILE A 96 14.33 26.82 1.20
N TRP A 97 13.93 26.72 -0.08
CA TRP A 97 14.60 25.87 -1.06
C TRP A 97 16.05 26.28 -1.33
N HIS A 98 16.30 27.58 -1.48
CA HIS A 98 17.66 28.11 -1.66
C HIS A 98 18.56 27.90 -0.44
N ALA A 99 18.01 28.03 0.78
CA ALA A 99 18.76 27.79 2.02
C ALA A 99 19.20 26.33 2.16
N VAL A 100 18.37 25.37 1.75
CA VAL A 100 18.71 23.93 1.78
C VAL A 100 19.77 23.59 0.73
N LEU A 101 19.75 24.22 -0.44
CA LEU A 101 20.75 23.98 -1.49
C LEU A 101 22.12 24.61 -1.22
N SER A 102 22.21 25.54 -0.27
CA SER A 102 23.44 26.26 0.06
C SER A 102 24.15 25.74 1.32
N ALA A 103 23.60 24.70 1.97
CA ALA A 103 24.21 23.94 3.05
C ALA A 103 24.92 22.69 2.52
#